data_AF-A0A7S1AZD1-F1
#
_entry.id   AF-A0A7S1AZD1-F1
#
_cell.length_a   1.000
_cell.length_b   1.000
_cell.length_c   1.000
_cell.angle_alpha   90.00
_cell.angle_beta   90.00
_cell.angle_gamma   90.00
#
_symmetry.space_group_name_H-M   'P 1'
#
loop_
_entity.id
_entity.type
_entity.pdbx_description
1 polymer ?
#
loop_
_entity_poly.entity_id
_entity_poly.type
_entity_poly.pdbx_seq_one_letter_code
_entity_poly.pdbx_strand_id
1 'polypeptide(L)'
;RWELIDVSGLDRRLLALLARSKSRPEIVFQWVQNEIVDNIKTGVLTIPPPLLTRAFQELANGMMKYHDAAKLARVPFPLPYTIVVEMLLAIYAVVTPIVMSTWAEHVGWGALFSFVLVFVVWSMHVLALELENPYGLDANDLDMSEIQCELNRHLVAALAHSEETAELIVGADEAVHRLKTQYRQKHGELDIDDVVLTSFSSLGLGLKAHSSLTLPDVYDYGEDVCDDEGTSFAAVQFCEDSTSNGP
;
A
#
# COMPACT_ATOMS: atom_id res chain seq x y z
N ARG A 1 21.98 3.26 -12.70
CA ARG A 1 21.47 4.46 -13.42
C ARG A 1 19.96 4.34 -13.41
N TRP A 2 19.24 5.36 -12.95
CA TRP A 2 17.77 5.31 -12.82
C TRP A 2 17.09 5.27 -14.19
N GLU A 3 16.03 4.48 -14.30
CA GLU A 3 15.17 4.44 -15.48
C GLU A 3 14.18 5.62 -15.44
N LEU A 4 14.19 6.42 -16.50
CA LEU A 4 13.35 7.61 -16.66
C LEU A 4 12.42 7.41 -17.86
N ILE A 5 11.14 7.72 -17.68
CA ILE A 5 10.14 7.70 -18.77
C ILE A 5 10.25 8.99 -19.58
N ASP A 6 10.30 8.84 -20.91
CA ASP A 6 10.24 9.91 -21.92
C ASP A 6 10.83 11.29 -21.53
N VAL A 7 12.13 11.31 -21.19
CA VAL A 7 12.84 12.57 -20.89
C VAL A 7 12.85 13.52 -22.09
N SER A 8 12.68 12.99 -23.30
CA SER A 8 12.64 13.78 -24.54
C SER A 8 11.37 14.63 -24.67
N GLY A 9 10.29 14.24 -23.98
CA GLY A 9 9.04 15.00 -23.94
C GLY A 9 9.12 16.30 -23.14
N LEU A 10 10.14 16.50 -22.30
CA LEU A 10 10.33 17.74 -21.54
C LEU A 10 11.25 18.74 -22.26
N ASP A 11 10.96 20.04 -22.08
CA ASP A 11 11.84 21.11 -22.60
C ASP A 11 13.26 20.98 -22.02
N ARG A 12 14.25 20.96 -22.92
CA ARG A 12 15.68 20.91 -22.58
C ARG A 12 16.09 22.07 -21.67
N ARG A 13 15.44 23.23 -21.76
CA ARG A 13 15.71 24.38 -20.87
C ARG A 13 15.31 24.06 -19.43
N LEU A 14 14.13 23.47 -19.23
CA LEU A 14 13.64 23.04 -17.92
C LEU A 14 14.56 21.97 -17.33
N LEU A 15 14.95 20.97 -18.13
CA LEU A 15 15.90 19.93 -17.69
C LEU A 15 17.26 20.52 -17.28
N ALA A 16 17.77 21.53 -18.00
CA ALA A 16 19.00 22.21 -17.64
C ALA A 16 18.87 23.02 -16.33
N LEU A 17 17.72 23.66 -16.10
CA LEU A 17 17.42 24.34 -14.83
C LEU A 17 17.35 23.33 -13.66
N LEU A 18 16.68 22.20 -13.88
CA LEU A 18 16.55 21.14 -12.87
C LEU A 18 17.91 20.53 -12.52
N ALA A 19 18.76 20.27 -13.51
CA ALA A 19 20.09 19.72 -13.30
C ALA A 19 20.97 20.62 -12.42
N ARG A 20 20.82 21.95 -12.53
CA ARG A 20 21.56 22.95 -11.74
C ARG A 20 21.01 23.16 -10.34
N SER A 21 19.77 22.75 -10.07
CA SER A 21 19.15 22.93 -8.75
C SER A 21 19.56 21.86 -7.75
N LYS A 22 19.63 22.26 -6.47
CA LYS A 22 19.81 21.35 -5.32
C LYS A 22 18.50 20.70 -4.88
N SER A 23 17.37 21.37 -5.09
CA SER A 23 16.03 20.97 -4.63
C SER A 23 15.21 20.48 -5.82
N ARG A 24 15.63 19.37 -6.42
CA ARG A 24 15.04 18.87 -7.67
C ARG A 24 13.61 18.35 -7.48
N PRO A 25 13.32 17.51 -6.47
CA PRO A 25 11.96 16.96 -6.29
C PRO A 25 10.92 18.03 -6.00
N GLU A 26 11.29 19.07 -5.25
CA GLU A 26 10.41 20.19 -4.92
C GLU A 26 10.04 21.02 -6.16
N ILE A 27 10.99 21.21 -7.09
CA ILE A 27 10.74 21.90 -8.36
C ILE A 27 9.80 21.08 -9.25
N VAL A 28 10.05 19.77 -9.38
CA VAL A 28 9.18 18.89 -10.18
C VAL A 28 7.77 18.85 -9.62
N PHE A 29 7.63 18.80 -8.30
CA PHE A 29 6.33 18.86 -7.63
C PHE A 29 5.57 20.14 -7.94
N GLN A 30 6.25 21.29 -7.89
CA GLN A 30 5.65 22.56 -8.27
C GLN A 30 5.22 22.59 -9.74
N TRP A 31 6.02 22.01 -10.65
CA TRP A 31 5.66 21.93 -12.07
C TRP A 31 4.41 21.10 -12.30
N VAL A 32 4.30 19.93 -11.66
CA VAL A 32 3.09 19.10 -11.73
C VAL A 32 1.86 19.86 -11.23
N GLN A 33 1.98 20.59 -10.11
CA GLN A 33 0.87 21.39 -9.60
C GLN A 33 0.47 22.52 -10.54
N ASN A 34 1.44 23.22 -11.14
CA ASN A 34 1.17 24.28 -12.12
C ASN A 34 0.44 23.73 -13.35
N GLU A 35 0.88 22.57 -13.88
CA GLU A 35 0.22 21.92 -15.01
C GLU A 35 -1.24 21.55 -14.68
N ILE A 36 -1.52 21.04 -13.48
CA ILE A 36 -2.89 20.75 -13.05
C ILE A 36 -3.72 22.04 -13.02
N VAL A 37 -3.18 23.12 -12.42
CA VAL A 37 -3.87 24.42 -12.31
C VAL A 37 -4.16 25.03 -13.67
N ASP A 38 -3.21 24.95 -14.61
CA ASP A 38 -3.40 25.52 -15.94
C ASP A 38 -4.39 24.70 -16.78
N ASN A 39 -4.40 23.37 -16.66
CA ASN A 39 -5.39 22.51 -17.31
C ASN A 39 -6.83 22.69 -16.79
N ILE A 40 -7.00 23.19 -15.57
CA ILE A 40 -8.31 23.59 -15.05
C ILE A 40 -8.78 24.90 -15.71
N LYS A 41 -7.88 25.89 -15.81
CA LYS A 41 -8.22 27.19 -16.44
C LYS A 41 -8.57 27.04 -17.92
N THR A 42 -7.93 26.11 -18.63
CA THR A 42 -8.22 25.83 -20.05
C THR A 42 -9.50 25.03 -20.26
N GLY A 43 -10.11 24.49 -19.18
CA GLY A 43 -11.33 23.68 -19.24
C GLY A 43 -11.11 22.23 -19.67
N VAL A 44 -9.85 21.81 -19.91
CA VAL A 44 -9.50 20.40 -20.18
C VAL A 44 -9.83 19.54 -18.96
N LEU A 45 -9.59 20.07 -17.76
CA LEU A 45 -9.89 19.41 -16.49
C LEU A 45 -11.15 20.01 -15.83
N THR A 46 -12.34 19.57 -16.26
CA THR A 46 -13.63 20.05 -15.70
C THR A 46 -14.05 19.20 -14.49
N ILE A 47 -13.29 19.28 -13.41
CA ILE A 47 -13.52 18.51 -12.17
C ILE A 47 -14.03 19.45 -11.06
N PRO A 48 -15.03 19.05 -10.25
CA PRO A 48 -15.51 19.88 -9.15
C PRO A 48 -14.43 20.13 -8.08
N PRO A 49 -14.40 21.32 -7.45
CA PRO A 49 -13.34 21.71 -6.50
C PRO A 49 -13.05 20.72 -5.35
N PRO A 50 -14.05 20.02 -4.75
CA PRO A 50 -13.77 19.07 -3.68
C PRO A 50 -12.90 17.88 -4.09
N LEU A 51 -13.07 17.36 -5.31
CA LEU A 51 -12.28 16.23 -5.82
C LEU A 51 -10.85 16.66 -6.16
N LEU A 52 -10.71 17.85 -6.73
CA LEU A 52 -9.41 18.44 -7.01
C LEU A 52 -8.60 18.68 -5.75
N THR A 53 -9.24 19.19 -4.70
CA THR A 53 -8.60 19.40 -3.38
C THR A 53 -8.04 18.08 -2.85
N ARG A 54 -8.77 16.97 -3.01
CA ARG A 54 -8.31 15.64 -2.60
C ARG A 54 -7.09 15.18 -3.40
N ALA A 55 -7.05 15.42 -4.71
CA ALA A 55 -5.88 15.09 -5.52
C ALA A 55 -4.62 15.86 -5.09
N PHE A 56 -4.74 17.17 -4.80
CA PHE A 56 -3.63 17.96 -4.26
C PHE A 56 -3.18 17.50 -2.87
N GLN A 57 -4.12 17.05 -2.02
CA GLN A 57 -3.79 16.47 -0.72
C GLN A 57 -2.98 15.18 -0.87
N GLU A 58 -3.38 14.27 -1.77
CA GLU A 58 -2.62 13.04 -2.01
C GLU A 58 -1.22 13.32 -2.57
N LEU A 59 -1.09 14.30 -3.48
CA LEU A 59 0.21 14.76 -3.95
C LEU A 59 1.07 15.32 -2.79
N ALA A 60 0.49 16.17 -1.94
CA ALA A 60 1.18 16.71 -0.77
C ALA A 60 1.60 15.61 0.23
N ASN A 61 0.75 14.60 0.44
CA ASN A 61 1.07 13.40 1.23
C ASN A 61 2.28 12.67 0.64
N GLY A 62 2.36 12.56 -0.69
CA GLY A 62 3.53 12.02 -1.39
C GLY A 62 4.82 12.80 -1.08
N MET A 63 4.77 14.13 -1.13
CA MET A 63 5.92 14.98 -0.80
C MET A 63 6.35 14.88 0.67
N MET A 64 5.38 14.77 1.60
CA MET A 64 5.69 14.53 3.01
C MET A 64 6.43 13.20 3.22
N LYS A 65 5.95 12.12 2.59
CA LYS A 65 6.61 10.80 2.63
C LYS A 65 8.03 10.85 2.07
N TYR A 66 8.25 11.59 0.98
CA TYR A 66 9.60 11.82 0.44
C TYR A 66 10.49 12.52 1.48
N HIS A 67 10.01 13.56 2.15
CA HIS A 67 10.80 14.25 3.18
C HIS A 67 11.06 13.37 4.41
N ASP A 68 10.13 12.52 4.80
CA ASP A 68 10.34 11.58 5.90
C ASP A 68 11.40 10.53 5.55
N ALA A 69 11.37 9.97 4.34
CA ALA A 69 12.44 9.10 3.84
C ALA A 69 13.78 9.85 3.75
N ALA A 70 13.76 11.11 3.29
CA ALA A 70 14.96 11.93 3.21
C ALA A 70 15.56 12.25 4.58
N LYS A 71 14.77 12.31 5.66
CA LYS A 71 15.29 12.46 7.03
C LYS A 71 16.10 11.23 7.42
N LEU A 72 15.57 10.03 7.19
CA LEU A 72 16.29 8.78 7.47
C LEU A 72 17.61 8.71 6.71
N ALA A 73 17.62 9.11 5.43
CA ALA A 73 18.85 9.08 4.62
C ALA A 73 19.86 10.20 4.95
N ARG A 74 19.42 11.34 5.49
CA ARG A 74 20.28 12.53 5.67
C ARG A 74 20.69 12.79 7.11
N VAL A 75 19.96 12.26 8.08
CA VAL A 75 20.22 12.48 9.51
C VAL A 75 20.82 11.20 10.07
N PRO A 76 22.16 11.08 10.11
CA PRO A 76 22.81 9.91 10.67
C PRO A 76 22.57 9.83 12.18
N PHE A 77 22.69 8.63 12.72
CA PHE A 77 22.55 8.43 14.16
C PHE A 77 23.65 9.21 14.93
N PRO A 78 23.35 9.78 16.12
CA PRO A 78 24.33 10.59 16.85
C PRO A 78 25.62 9.84 17.18
N LEU A 79 26.75 10.32 16.62
CA LEU A 79 28.08 9.74 16.84
C LEU A 79 28.44 9.46 18.31
N PRO A 80 28.14 10.34 19.30
CA PRO A 80 28.51 10.08 20.69
C PRO A 80 27.87 8.80 21.24
N TYR A 81 26.67 8.46 20.80
CA TYR A 81 26.00 7.25 21.27
C TYR A 81 26.62 5.99 20.66
N THR A 82 26.96 5.99 19.37
CA THR A 82 27.66 4.87 18.73
C THR A 82 28.97 4.57 19.47
N ILE A 83 29.75 5.60 19.80
CA ILE A 83 31.00 5.46 20.56
C ILE A 83 30.75 4.86 21.95
N VAL A 84 29.72 5.32 22.67
CA VAL A 84 29.40 4.79 24.01
C VAL A 84 28.96 3.32 23.95
N VAL A 85 28.16 2.95 22.95
CA VAL A 85 27.72 1.56 22.76
C VAL A 85 28.90 0.66 22.43
N GLU A 86 29.78 1.06 21.51
CA GLU A 86 31.00 0.31 21.18
C GLU A 86 31.92 0.14 22.40
N MET A 87 32.12 1.20 23.19
CA MET A 87 32.90 1.12 24.44
C MET A 87 32.27 0.16 25.45
N LEU A 88 30.94 0.20 25.61
CA LEU A 88 30.22 -0.71 26.50
C LEU A 88 30.34 -2.16 26.03
N LEU A 89 30.23 -2.42 24.72
CA LEU A 89 30.42 -3.74 24.13
C LEU A 89 31.85 -4.25 24.31
N ALA A 90 32.85 -3.38 24.20
CA ALA A 90 34.25 -3.74 24.45
C ALA A 90 34.46 -4.13 25.93
N ILE A 91 33.91 -3.37 26.87
CA ILE A 91 33.94 -3.71 28.30
C ILE A 91 33.22 -5.03 28.55
N TYR A 92 32.03 -5.22 27.97
CA TYR A 92 31.26 -6.46 28.07
C TYR A 92 32.06 -7.67 27.56
N ALA A 93 32.77 -7.53 26.44
CA ALA A 93 33.61 -8.57 25.87
C ALA A 93 34.77 -8.99 26.77
N VAL A 94 35.30 -8.08 27.60
CA VAL A 94 36.38 -8.35 28.57
C VAL A 94 35.83 -8.88 29.90
N VAL A 95 34.73 -8.32 30.39
CA VAL A 95 34.17 -8.70 31.70
C VAL A 95 33.51 -10.08 31.65
N THR A 96 32.80 -10.40 30.56
CA THR A 96 32.11 -11.69 30.39
C THR A 96 33.02 -12.91 30.61
N PRO A 97 34.19 -13.06 29.96
CA PRO A 97 35.07 -14.20 30.21
C PRO A 97 35.65 -14.23 31.64
N ILE A 98 35.89 -13.07 32.27
CA ILE A 98 36.35 -13.02 33.67
C ILE A 98 35.27 -13.58 34.60
N VAL A 99 34.02 -13.14 34.45
CA VAL A 99 32.90 -13.63 35.26
C VAL A 99 32.62 -15.10 34.98
N MET A 100 32.63 -15.53 33.72
CA MET A 100 32.38 -16.94 33.40
C MET A 100 33.48 -17.87 33.93
N SER A 101 34.71 -17.38 34.08
CA SER A 101 35.80 -18.16 34.70
C SER A 101 35.60 -18.44 36.18
N THR A 102 34.82 -17.62 36.90
CA THR A 102 34.52 -17.84 38.32
C THR A 102 33.29 -18.72 38.54
N TRP A 103 32.39 -18.77 37.55
CA TRP A 103 31.15 -19.57 37.61
C TRP A 103 31.32 -20.97 37.02
N ALA A 104 32.19 -21.16 36.02
CA ALA A 104 32.35 -22.44 35.36
C ALA A 104 33.30 -23.36 36.12
N GLU A 105 32.82 -24.53 36.54
CA GLU A 105 33.65 -25.59 37.13
C GLU A 105 34.64 -26.19 36.11
N HIS A 106 34.30 -26.12 34.83
CA HIS A 106 35.11 -26.62 33.72
C HIS A 106 35.49 -25.50 32.76
N VAL A 107 36.80 -25.35 32.51
CA VAL A 107 37.37 -24.30 31.64
C VAL A 107 36.76 -24.33 30.23
N GLY A 108 36.54 -25.52 29.66
CA GLY A 108 35.96 -25.66 28.32
C GLY A 108 34.54 -25.09 28.21
N TRP A 109 33.68 -25.36 29.19
CA TRP A 109 32.32 -24.82 29.22
C TRP A 109 32.29 -23.31 29.48
N GLY A 110 33.16 -22.81 30.37
CA GLY A 110 33.29 -21.36 30.61
C GLY A 110 33.74 -20.59 29.37
N ALA A 111 34.71 -21.13 28.61
CA ALA A 111 35.16 -20.56 27.36
C ALA A 111 34.06 -20.58 26.27
N LEU A 112 33.34 -21.69 26.13
CA LEU A 112 32.25 -21.81 25.16
C LEU A 112 31.13 -20.81 25.46
N PHE A 113 30.64 -20.76 26.69
CA PHE A 113 29.54 -19.87 27.04
C PHE A 113 29.93 -18.40 26.98
N SER A 114 31.15 -18.03 27.40
CA SER A 114 31.63 -16.65 27.24
C SER A 114 31.75 -16.25 25.76
N PHE A 115 32.26 -17.15 24.91
CA PHE A 115 32.30 -16.91 23.46
C PHE A 115 30.89 -16.70 22.89
N VAL A 116 29.94 -17.58 23.18
CA VAL A 116 28.56 -17.47 22.67
C VAL A 116 27.90 -16.17 23.12
N LEU A 117 28.02 -15.80 24.39
CA LEU A 117 27.43 -14.56 24.93
C LEU A 117 27.99 -13.31 24.26
N VAL A 118 29.32 -13.21 24.15
CA VAL A 118 29.99 -12.09 23.48
C VAL A 118 29.63 -12.07 22.00
N PHE A 119 29.68 -13.22 21.33
CA PHE A 119 29.36 -13.34 19.91
C PHE A 119 27.94 -12.87 19.58
N VAL A 120 26.94 -13.27 20.37
CA VAL A 120 25.54 -12.89 20.13
C VAL A 120 25.35 -11.38 20.26
N VAL A 121 25.91 -10.75 21.30
CA VAL A 121 25.77 -9.31 21.53
C VAL A 121 26.50 -8.51 20.45
N TRP A 122 27.70 -8.93 20.05
CA TRP A 122 28.42 -8.30 18.94
C TRP A 122 27.71 -8.47 17.60
N SER A 123 27.16 -9.66 17.33
CA SER A 123 26.39 -9.91 16.10
C SER A 123 25.15 -9.03 16.03
N MET A 124 24.44 -8.85 17.15
CA MET A 124 23.29 -7.96 17.23
C MET A 124 23.68 -6.49 16.95
N HIS A 125 24.84 -6.05 17.45
CA HIS A 125 25.33 -4.70 17.18
C HIS A 125 25.67 -4.49 15.70
N VAL A 126 26.37 -5.43 15.07
CA VAL A 126 26.68 -5.35 13.63
C VAL A 126 25.40 -5.35 12.80
N LEU A 127 24.44 -6.21 13.14
CA LEU A 127 23.13 -6.24 12.48
C LEU A 127 22.38 -4.90 12.62
N ALA A 128 22.44 -4.27 13.80
CA ALA A 128 21.82 -2.96 14.00
C ALA A 128 22.48 -1.85 13.16
N LEU A 129 23.79 -1.93 12.91
CA LEU A 129 24.50 -1.00 12.04
C LEU A 129 24.09 -1.18 10.57
N GLU A 130 23.92 -2.41 10.09
CA GLU A 130 23.41 -2.67 8.74
C GLU A 130 21.99 -2.09 8.56
N LEU A 131 21.13 -2.21 9.58
CA LEU A 131 19.76 -1.70 9.52
C LEU A 131 19.64 -0.17 9.62
N GLU A 132 20.70 0.56 9.96
CA GLU A 132 20.67 2.02 10.11
C GLU A 132 20.52 2.73 8.75
N ASN A 133 21.07 2.17 7.68
CA ASN A 133 21.10 2.80 6.35
C ASN A 133 20.39 1.97 5.26
N PRO A 134 19.05 1.86 5.31
CA PRO A 134 18.29 0.98 4.40
C PRO A 134 18.28 1.42 2.92
N TYR A 135 18.86 2.58 2.61
CA TYR A 135 18.95 3.17 1.27
C TYR A 135 20.36 3.06 0.66
N GLY A 136 21.22 2.23 1.26
CA GLY A 136 22.61 2.05 0.85
C GLY A 136 22.77 1.18 -0.39
N LEU A 137 23.88 0.43 -0.42
CA LEU A 137 24.26 -0.47 -1.52
C LEU A 137 24.57 -1.89 -0.99
N ASP A 138 24.23 -2.17 0.25
CA ASP A 138 24.44 -3.47 0.88
C ASP A 138 23.40 -4.48 0.38
N ALA A 139 23.69 -5.77 0.51
CA ALA A 139 22.82 -6.83 -0.02
C ALA A 139 21.43 -6.88 0.64
N ASN A 140 21.31 -6.34 1.85
CA ASN A 140 20.07 -6.29 2.64
C ASN A 140 19.36 -4.92 2.55
N ASP A 141 19.86 -4.00 1.74
CA ASP A 141 19.23 -2.70 1.52
C ASP A 141 18.04 -2.80 0.56
N LEU A 142 17.22 -1.75 0.57
CA LEU A 142 16.08 -1.66 -0.34
C LEU A 142 16.57 -1.50 -1.79
N ASP A 143 16.09 -2.38 -2.68
CA ASP A 143 16.32 -2.21 -4.12
C ASP A 143 15.47 -1.07 -4.67
N MET A 144 16.01 0.14 -4.54
CA MET A 144 15.40 1.35 -5.07
C MET A 144 15.24 1.28 -6.59
N SER A 145 16.09 0.54 -7.31
CA SER A 145 16.02 0.43 -8.78
C SER A 145 14.81 -0.40 -9.19
N GLU A 146 14.54 -1.49 -8.48
CA GLU A 146 13.33 -2.29 -8.64
C GLU A 146 12.07 -1.47 -8.32
N ILE A 147 12.08 -0.73 -7.19
CA ILE A 147 10.96 0.15 -6.81
C ILE A 147 10.68 1.21 -7.90
N GLN A 148 11.72 1.81 -8.47
CA GLN A 148 11.57 2.78 -9.57
C GLN A 148 11.01 2.12 -10.84
N CYS A 149 11.48 0.91 -11.17
CA CYS A 149 10.98 0.13 -12.31
C CYS A 149 9.49 -0.21 -12.14
N GLU A 150 9.10 -0.65 -10.96
CA GLU A 150 7.70 -0.95 -10.65
C GLU A 150 6.81 0.30 -10.72
N LEU A 151 7.27 1.43 -10.18
CA LEU A 151 6.57 2.71 -10.32
C LEU A 151 6.41 3.10 -11.79
N ASN A 152 7.47 3.00 -12.60
CA ASN A 152 7.43 3.29 -14.03
C ASN A 152 6.40 2.41 -14.74
N ARG A 153 6.38 1.11 -14.43
CA ARG A 153 5.41 0.15 -14.98
C ARG A 153 3.97 0.55 -14.65
N HIS A 154 3.71 0.95 -13.40
CA HIS A 154 2.37 1.39 -12.98
C HIS A 154 1.94 2.69 -13.69
N LEU A 155 2.86 3.65 -13.84
CA LEU A 155 2.58 4.89 -14.57
C LEU A 155 2.27 4.63 -16.06
N VAL A 156 3.07 3.79 -16.72
CA VAL A 156 2.84 3.42 -18.12
C VAL A 156 1.51 2.68 -18.29
N ALA A 157 1.19 1.75 -17.39
CA ALA A 157 -0.09 1.04 -17.43
C ALA A 157 -1.29 1.99 -17.23
N ALA A 158 -1.17 2.94 -16.29
CA ALA A 158 -2.20 3.96 -16.05
C ALA A 158 -2.40 4.88 -17.26
N LEU A 159 -1.31 5.26 -17.95
CA LEU A 159 -1.38 6.06 -19.17
C LEU A 159 -1.99 5.28 -20.34
N ALA A 160 -1.60 4.01 -20.52
CA ALA A 160 -2.05 3.16 -21.61
C ALA A 160 -3.58 2.93 -21.61
N HIS A 161 -4.22 2.94 -20.44
CA HIS A 161 -5.66 2.75 -20.28
C HIS A 161 -6.39 4.03 -19.84
N SER A 162 -5.76 5.20 -19.99
CA SER A 162 -6.31 6.47 -19.47
C SER A 162 -7.61 6.93 -20.13
N GLU A 163 -7.89 6.47 -21.35
CA GLU A 163 -9.12 6.79 -22.11
C GLU A 163 -10.21 5.71 -21.98
N GLU A 164 -9.89 4.56 -21.40
CA GLU A 164 -10.81 3.43 -21.30
C GLU A 164 -11.73 3.58 -20.08
N THR A 165 -13.03 3.72 -20.31
CA THR A 165 -14.04 3.69 -19.25
C THR A 165 -14.59 2.29 -19.10
N ALA A 166 -14.58 1.75 -17.87
CA ALA A 166 -15.19 0.47 -17.59
C ALA A 166 -16.72 0.55 -17.79
N GLU A 167 -17.21 -0.09 -18.84
CA GLU A 167 -18.64 -0.22 -19.10
C GLU A 167 -19.20 -1.43 -18.37
N LEU A 168 -20.25 -1.21 -17.57
CA LEU A 168 -20.99 -2.30 -16.94
C LEU A 168 -21.91 -2.93 -18.00
N ILE A 169 -21.45 -4.04 -18.57
CA ILE A 169 -22.17 -4.80 -19.61
C ILE A 169 -23.44 -5.48 -19.04
N VAL A 170 -23.50 -5.61 -17.71
CA VAL A 170 -24.52 -6.39 -17.02
C VAL A 170 -25.24 -5.50 -16.01
N GLY A 171 -26.56 -5.60 -15.97
CA GLY A 171 -27.39 -4.92 -14.97
C GLY A 171 -27.14 -5.44 -13.55
N ALA A 172 -27.56 -4.67 -12.54
CA ALA A 172 -27.30 -4.99 -11.14
C ALA A 172 -27.84 -6.38 -10.73
N ASP A 173 -29.05 -6.74 -11.17
CA ASP A 173 -29.70 -8.00 -10.77
C ASP A 173 -28.97 -9.23 -11.31
N GLU A 174 -28.60 -9.21 -12.59
CA GLU A 174 -27.81 -10.27 -13.23
C GLU A 174 -26.39 -10.33 -12.66
N ALA A 175 -25.80 -9.19 -12.28
CA ALA A 175 -24.51 -9.15 -11.59
C ALA A 175 -24.60 -9.81 -10.19
N VAL A 176 -25.66 -9.53 -9.43
CA VAL A 176 -25.92 -10.16 -8.13
C VAL A 176 -26.13 -11.67 -8.28
N HIS A 177 -26.86 -12.11 -9.30
CA HIS A 177 -27.05 -13.53 -9.57
C HIS A 177 -25.72 -14.25 -9.91
N ARG A 178 -24.86 -13.62 -10.73
CA ARG A 178 -23.51 -14.13 -11.04
C ARG A 178 -22.61 -14.18 -9.81
N LEU A 179 -22.68 -13.18 -8.94
CA LEU A 179 -21.90 -13.17 -7.71
C LEU A 179 -22.40 -14.23 -6.72
N LYS A 180 -23.71 -14.42 -6.57
CA LYS A 180 -24.31 -15.48 -5.74
C LYS A 180 -23.87 -16.88 -6.21
N THR A 181 -23.84 -17.11 -7.53
CA THR A 181 -23.41 -18.39 -8.10
C THR A 181 -21.90 -18.63 -7.93
N GLN A 182 -21.05 -17.61 -8.17
CA GLN A 182 -19.61 -17.69 -7.90
C GLN A 182 -19.29 -17.92 -6.41
N TYR A 183 -19.98 -17.21 -5.51
CA TYR A 183 -19.80 -17.37 -4.07
C TYR A 183 -20.14 -18.79 -3.61
N ARG A 184 -21.27 -19.34 -4.10
CA ARG A 184 -21.70 -20.72 -3.81
C ARG A 184 -20.71 -21.74 -4.34
N GLN A 185 -20.14 -21.54 -5.53
CA GLN A 185 -19.15 -22.46 -6.09
C GLN A 185 -17.87 -22.50 -5.25
N LYS A 186 -17.36 -21.32 -4.85
CA LYS A 186 -16.13 -21.22 -4.05
C LYS A 186 -16.30 -21.73 -2.60
N HIS A 187 -17.49 -21.60 -2.01
CA HIS A 187 -17.78 -22.12 -0.67
C HIS A 187 -18.30 -23.56 -0.66
N GLY A 188 -18.89 -24.05 -1.76
CA GLY A 188 -19.23 -25.47 -1.91
C GLY A 188 -17.99 -26.37 -2.03
N GLU A 189 -16.84 -25.80 -2.41
CA GLU A 189 -15.54 -26.49 -2.41
C GLU A 189 -14.81 -26.40 -1.06
N LEU A 190 -15.33 -25.61 -0.12
CA LEU A 190 -14.89 -25.51 1.28
C LEU A 190 -15.84 -26.25 2.24
N ASP A 191 -16.83 -26.99 1.72
CA ASP A 191 -17.57 -27.96 2.52
C ASP A 191 -16.63 -29.13 2.80
N ILE A 192 -16.11 -29.10 4.03
CA ILE A 192 -15.33 -30.11 4.73
C ILE A 192 -15.61 -31.52 4.17
N ASP A 193 -14.55 -32.17 3.68
CA ASP A 193 -14.55 -33.57 3.26
C ASP A 193 -15.49 -34.41 4.15
N ASP A 194 -16.43 -35.13 3.56
CA ASP A 194 -17.30 -36.13 4.21
C ASP A 194 -16.53 -37.10 5.14
N VAL A 195 -15.20 -37.17 4.99
CA VAL A 195 -14.24 -37.90 5.82
C VAL A 195 -14.11 -37.33 7.25
N VAL A 196 -14.25 -36.02 7.46
CA VAL A 196 -14.12 -35.41 8.80
C VAL A 196 -15.44 -35.52 9.58
N LEU A 197 -16.58 -35.32 8.92
CA LEU A 197 -17.91 -35.46 9.53
C LEU A 197 -18.18 -36.92 9.97
N THR A 198 -17.69 -37.91 9.22
CA THR A 198 -17.77 -39.32 9.61
C THR A 198 -16.90 -39.64 10.83
N SER A 199 -15.73 -39.02 10.98
CA SER A 199 -14.83 -39.25 12.13
C SER A 199 -15.33 -38.65 13.45
N PHE A 200 -16.12 -37.57 13.42
CA PHE A 200 -16.75 -37.02 14.64
C PHE A 200 -18.05 -37.74 15.01
N SER A 201 -18.74 -38.35 14.04
CA SER A 201 -19.91 -39.19 14.30
C SER A 201 -19.57 -40.45 15.13
N SER A 202 -18.37 -41.02 14.96
CA SER A 202 -17.89 -42.17 15.76
C SER A 202 -17.55 -41.83 17.21
N LEU A 203 -17.46 -40.54 17.56
CA LEU A 203 -17.23 -40.02 18.92
C LEU A 203 -18.53 -39.61 19.64
N GLY A 204 -19.69 -39.81 19.03
CA GLY A 204 -21.01 -39.54 19.66
C GLY A 204 -21.36 -38.06 19.82
N LEU A 205 -20.61 -37.14 19.21
CA LEU A 205 -20.88 -35.71 19.19
C LEU A 205 -21.60 -35.34 17.89
N GLY A 206 -22.93 -35.31 17.94
CA GLY A 206 -23.75 -34.88 16.81
C GLY A 206 -23.70 -33.37 16.60
N LEU A 207 -22.76 -32.88 15.80
CA LEU A 207 -22.77 -31.51 15.31
C LEU A 207 -23.67 -31.44 14.07
N LYS A 208 -24.77 -30.68 14.19
CA LYS A 208 -25.71 -30.43 13.10
C LYS A 208 -25.08 -29.37 12.19
N ALA A 209 -24.83 -29.72 10.93
CA ALA A 209 -24.41 -28.75 9.92
C ALA A 209 -25.56 -27.75 9.69
N HIS A 210 -25.40 -26.51 10.16
CA HIS A 210 -26.25 -25.41 9.76
C HIS A 210 -25.74 -24.88 8.43
N SER A 211 -26.27 -25.41 7.32
CA SER A 211 -26.06 -24.83 6.01
C SER A 211 -26.93 -23.57 5.87
N SER A 212 -26.40 -22.42 6.30
CA SER A 212 -26.94 -21.10 5.92
C SER A 212 -26.07 -20.55 4.80
N LEU A 213 -26.36 -20.99 3.58
CA LEU A 213 -25.71 -20.58 2.33
C LEU A 213 -26.27 -19.22 1.84
N THR A 214 -26.38 -18.26 2.75
CA THR A 214 -26.86 -16.90 2.48
C THR A 214 -25.66 -15.95 2.46
N LEU A 215 -25.51 -15.21 1.36
CA LEU A 215 -24.62 -14.06 1.27
C LEU A 215 -24.98 -13.10 2.43
N PRO A 216 -24.02 -12.43 3.10
CA PRO A 216 -24.35 -11.48 4.17
C PRO A 216 -25.38 -10.44 3.67
N ASP A 217 -26.42 -10.25 4.46
CA ASP A 217 -27.71 -9.59 4.14
C ASP A 217 -27.65 -8.50 3.06
N VAL A 218 -28.07 -8.86 1.84
CA VAL A 218 -28.69 -7.93 0.89
C VAL A 218 -30.18 -8.19 1.01
N TYR A 219 -30.93 -7.24 1.58
CA TYR A 219 -32.38 -7.34 1.75
C TYR A 219 -33.05 -7.68 0.41
N ASP A 220 -33.69 -8.85 0.37
CA ASP A 220 -34.48 -9.35 -0.74
C ASP A 220 -35.77 -8.54 -0.81
N TYR A 221 -35.83 -7.51 -1.66
CA TYR A 221 -37.11 -6.94 -2.08
C TYR A 221 -37.72 -7.95 -3.06
N GLY A 222 -38.69 -8.72 -2.57
CA GLY A 222 -39.40 -9.72 -3.35
C GLY A 222 -39.96 -9.14 -4.65
N GLU A 223 -39.74 -9.87 -5.74
CA GLU A 223 -40.48 -9.72 -6.99
C GLU A 223 -41.95 -10.07 -6.74
N ASP A 224 -42.76 -9.06 -6.42
CA ASP A 224 -44.20 -9.16 -6.65
C ASP A 224 -44.45 -8.87 -8.13
N VAL A 225 -44.85 -9.93 -8.83
CA VAL A 225 -45.39 -9.94 -10.19
C VAL A 225 -46.53 -8.91 -10.28
N CYS A 226 -46.32 -7.82 -11.03
CA CYS A 226 -47.42 -6.99 -11.51
C CYS A 226 -47.84 -7.49 -12.89
N ASP A 227 -48.93 -8.25 -12.89
CA ASP A 227 -49.70 -8.55 -14.08
C ASP A 227 -50.24 -7.26 -14.73
N ASP A 228 -50.22 -7.29 -16.05
CA ASP A 228 -50.61 -6.24 -16.98
C ASP A 228 -52.15 -6.09 -17.01
N GLU A 229 -52.71 -5.04 -16.41
CA GLU A 229 -53.99 -4.46 -16.84
C GLU A 229 -53.92 -2.93 -16.80
N GLY A 230 -54.15 -2.33 -17.98
CA GLY A 230 -53.81 -0.96 -18.29
C GLY A 230 -54.57 0.12 -17.52
N THR A 231 -53.94 1.28 -17.41
CA THR A 231 -54.60 2.58 -17.58
C THR A 231 -53.55 3.65 -17.85
N SER A 232 -53.73 4.33 -18.98
CA SER A 232 -53.13 5.61 -19.36
C SER A 232 -52.97 6.56 -18.18
N PHE A 233 -51.82 7.24 -18.03
CA PHE A 233 -51.73 8.71 -18.11
C PHE A 233 -50.31 9.26 -17.83
N ALA A 234 -49.96 10.24 -18.66
CA ALA A 234 -49.11 11.41 -18.39
C ALA A 234 -47.57 11.29 -18.38
N ALA A 235 -47.03 11.88 -19.44
CA ALA A 235 -45.69 12.41 -19.60
C ALA A 235 -45.30 13.46 -18.54
N VAL A 236 -44.00 13.54 -18.24
CA VAL A 236 -43.28 14.74 -17.74
C VAL A 236 -41.84 14.59 -18.27
N GLN A 237 -41.47 15.05 -19.47
CA GLN A 237 -41.32 16.42 -19.95
C GLN A 237 -40.49 17.32 -19.00
N PHE A 238 -39.27 17.60 -19.46
CA PHE A 238 -38.42 18.75 -19.19
C PHE A 238 -39.17 20.07 -18.85
N CYS A 239 -38.68 20.79 -17.84
CA CYS A 239 -38.70 22.26 -17.68
C CYS A 239 -37.58 22.57 -16.66
N GLU A 240 -36.44 23.19 -17.00
CA GLU A 240 -36.26 24.60 -17.38
C GLU A 240 -37.21 25.54 -16.64
N ASP A 241 -36.68 26.30 -15.69
CA ASP A 241 -37.33 27.52 -15.24
C ASP A 241 -36.30 28.63 -15.04
N SER A 242 -36.18 29.43 -16.08
CA SER A 242 -35.82 30.84 -16.02
C SER A 242 -37.09 31.64 -16.24
N THR A 243 -37.44 32.57 -15.34
CA THR A 243 -37.84 33.94 -15.72
C THR A 243 -38.09 34.85 -14.50
N SER A 244 -37.72 36.11 -14.70
CA SER A 244 -38.11 37.29 -13.93
C SER A 244 -39.61 37.59 -14.03
N ASN A 245 -40.22 38.29 -13.06
CA ASN A 245 -40.48 39.75 -13.09
C ASN A 245 -41.61 40.19 -12.11
N GLY A 246 -41.39 41.32 -11.42
CA GLY A 246 -42.40 42.32 -10.98
C GLY A 246 -43.38 41.94 -9.85
N PRO A 247 -44.05 42.92 -9.22
CA PRO A 247 -44.24 44.32 -9.63
C PRO A 247 -43.24 45.34 -9.07
#